data_AF-A0A7X0MH29-F1
#
_entry.id   AF-A0A7X0MH29-F1
#
_cell.length_a   1.000
_cell.length_b   1.000
_cell.length_c   1.000
_cell.angle_alpha   90.00
_cell.angle_beta   90.00
_cell.angle_gamma   90.00
#
_symmetry.space_group_name_H-M   'P 1'
#
loop_
_entity.id
_entity.type
_entity.pdbx_description
1 polymer ?
#
loop_
_entity_poly.entity_id
_entity_poly.type
_entity_poly.pdbx_seq_one_letter_code
_entity_poly.pdbx_strand_id
1 'polypeptide(L)'
;MRKAGFTKVGFIIVSNSFKTNFENFINGITWNTDIKRFVLMESDALLHLLAYKNKEKLTIGQVIECIVSSGFQINAQDIIQRFADV
;
A
#
# COMPACT_ATOMS: atom_id res chain seq x y z
N MET A 1 -29.23 -16.99 -10.17
CA MET A 1 -28.08 -16.22 -10.70
C MET A 1 -26.95 -16.28 -9.67
N ARG A 2 -25.80 -16.88 -10.00
CA ARG A 2 -24.59 -16.79 -9.14
C ARG A 2 -24.22 -15.31 -9.05
N LYS A 3 -24.26 -14.71 -7.86
CA LYS A 3 -23.64 -13.40 -7.59
C LYS A 3 -22.16 -13.57 -7.95
N ALA A 4 -21.74 -13.07 -9.12
CA ALA A 4 -20.34 -12.99 -9.47
C ALA A 4 -19.70 -12.08 -8.42
N GLY A 5 -19.04 -12.69 -7.43
CA GLY A 5 -18.34 -11.97 -6.39
C GLY A 5 -17.28 -11.12 -7.05
N PHE A 6 -17.44 -9.80 -7.02
CA PHE A 6 -16.39 -8.88 -7.42
C PHE A 6 -15.18 -9.15 -6.54
N THR A 7 -14.17 -9.84 -7.08
CA THR A 7 -12.87 -9.97 -6.46
C THR A 7 -12.29 -8.56 -6.44
N LYS A 8 -12.26 -7.90 -5.27
CA LYS A 8 -11.65 -6.57 -5.15
C LYS A 8 -10.16 -6.70 -5.42
N VAL A 9 -9.71 -6.30 -6.61
CA VAL A 9 -8.29 -6.34 -6.97
C VAL A 9 -7.62 -5.06 -6.48
N GLY A 10 -6.51 -5.23 -5.77
CA GLY A 10 -5.62 -4.15 -5.36
C GLY A 10 -4.29 -4.27 -6.08
N PHE A 11 -3.70 -3.15 -6.45
CA PHE A 11 -2.37 -3.08 -7.05
C PHE A 11 -1.41 -2.29 -6.16
N ILE A 12 -0.17 -2.75 -6.11
CA ILE A 12 0.95 -2.04 -5.51
C ILE A 12 2.02 -1.93 -6.60
N ILE A 13 2.45 -0.71 -6.91
CA ILE A 13 3.62 -0.46 -7.74
C ILE A 13 4.77 -0.08 -6.82
N VAL A 14 5.90 -0.77 -7.00
CA VAL A 14 7.12 -0.52 -6.24
C VAL A 14 8.16 0.11 -7.17
N SER A 15 8.74 1.22 -6.73
CA SER A 15 9.78 1.96 -7.46
C SER A 15 10.76 2.59 -6.47
N ASN A 16 11.97 2.94 -6.91
CA ASN A 16 12.94 3.60 -6.05
C ASN A 16 12.45 4.96 -5.54
N SER A 17 11.67 5.67 -6.35
CA SER A 17 11.00 6.92 -5.97
C SER A 17 9.78 7.17 -6.84
N PHE A 18 8.91 8.04 -6.35
CA PHE A 18 7.81 8.61 -7.14
C PHE A 18 7.90 10.13 -7.14
N LYS A 19 7.53 10.74 -8.27
CA LYS A 19 7.23 12.17 -8.32
C LYS A 19 6.00 12.48 -7.44
N THR A 20 5.79 13.75 -7.12
CA THR A 20 4.60 14.18 -6.38
C THR A 20 3.35 14.21 -7.28
N ASN A 21 2.17 14.35 -6.67
CA ASN A 21 0.88 14.62 -7.33
C ASN A 21 0.29 13.47 -8.18
N PHE A 22 0.51 12.22 -7.78
CA PHE A 22 -0.15 11.06 -8.43
C PHE A 22 -1.61 10.83 -8.02
N GLU A 23 -2.15 11.59 -7.06
CA GLU A 23 -3.52 11.40 -6.57
C GLU A 23 -4.57 11.39 -7.70
N ASN A 24 -4.50 12.33 -8.64
CA ASN A 24 -5.42 12.39 -9.77
C ASN A 24 -5.33 11.15 -10.68
N PHE A 25 -4.12 10.63 -10.89
CA PHE A 25 -3.91 9.41 -11.65
C PHE A 25 -4.48 8.18 -10.93
N ILE A 26 -4.23 8.07 -9.63
CA ILE A 26 -4.72 6.98 -8.77
C ILE A 26 -6.25 7.02 -8.68
N ASN A 27 -6.84 8.20 -8.49
CA ASN A 27 -8.28 8.40 -8.52
C ASN A 27 -8.87 8.04 -9.89
N GLY A 28 -8.21 8.44 -10.97
CA GLY A 28 -8.58 8.04 -12.33
C GLY A 28 -8.62 6.53 -12.52
N ILE A 29 -7.63 5.79 -12.01
CA ILE A 29 -7.62 4.32 -12.08
C ILE A 29 -8.75 3.73 -11.23
N THR A 30 -8.90 4.18 -9.98
CA THR A 30 -9.85 3.58 -9.03
C THR A 30 -11.32 3.87 -9.38
N TRP A 31 -11.59 4.98 -10.08
CA TRP A 31 -12.93 5.29 -10.58
C TRP A 31 -13.27 4.63 -11.92
N ASN A 32 -12.29 4.50 -12.82
CA ASN A 32 -12.55 4.04 -14.19
C ASN A 32 -12.30 2.55 -14.39
N THR A 33 -11.86 1.82 -13.36
CA THR A 33 -11.55 0.39 -13.47
C THR A 33 -12.11 -0.40 -12.27
N ASP A 34 -12.04 -1.73 -12.34
CA ASP A 34 -12.40 -2.61 -11.23
C ASP A 34 -11.36 -2.61 -10.09
N ILE A 35 -10.24 -1.91 -10.28
CA ILE A 35 -9.19 -1.76 -9.26
C ILE A 35 -9.74 -0.90 -8.12
N LYS A 36 -9.85 -1.48 -6.93
CA LYS A 36 -10.41 -0.77 -5.76
C LYS A 36 -9.35 -0.11 -4.89
N ARG A 37 -8.10 -0.51 -5.04
CA ARG A 37 -6.97 0.10 -4.35
C ARG A 37 -5.76 0.11 -5.27
N PHE A 38 -5.10 1.24 -5.34
CA PHE A 38 -3.87 1.41 -6.08
C PHE A 38 -2.90 2.18 -5.20
N VAL A 39 -1.78 1.56 -4.87
CA VAL A 39 -0.77 2.10 -3.97
C VAL A 39 0.56 2.21 -4.70
N LEU A 40 1.23 3.34 -4.52
CA LEU A 40 2.61 3.57 -4.90
C LEU A 40 3.46 3.42 -3.65
N MET A 41 4.45 2.54 -3.68
CA MET A 41 5.31 2.30 -2.52
C MET A 41 6.78 2.41 -2.92
N GLU A 42 7.53 3.26 -2.23
CA GLU A 42 8.96 3.36 -2.47
C GLU A 42 9.67 2.07 -2.00
N SER A 43 10.69 1.64 -2.74
CA SER A 43 11.46 0.44 -2.41
C SER A 43 12.00 0.47 -0.98
N ASP A 44 12.42 1.64 -0.51
CA ASP A 44 12.93 1.80 0.86
C ASP A 44 11.82 1.60 1.92
N ALA A 45 10.61 2.11 1.65
CA ALA A 45 9.44 1.85 2.50
C ALA A 45 9.12 0.36 2.60
N LEU A 46 9.21 -0.37 1.47
CA LEU A 46 9.01 -1.82 1.46
C LEU A 46 10.06 -2.55 2.29
N LEU A 47 11.33 -2.14 2.22
CA LEU A 47 12.42 -2.72 3.01
C LEU A 47 12.20 -2.49 4.51
N HIS A 48 11.83 -1.27 4.91
CA HIS A 48 11.46 -0.98 6.30
C HIS A 48 10.29 -1.84 6.77
N LEU A 49 9.21 -1.94 5.98
CA LEU A 49 8.05 -2.74 6.33
C LEU A 49 8.40 -4.23 6.46
N LEU A 50 9.29 -4.74 5.61
CA LEU A 50 9.80 -6.11 5.70
C LEU A 50 10.63 -6.34 6.97
N ALA A 51 11.47 -5.37 7.34
CA ALA A 51 12.24 -5.42 8.57
C ALA A 51 11.32 -5.48 9.80
N TYR A 52 10.30 -4.61 9.88
CA TYR A 52 9.32 -4.64 10.97
C TYR A 52 8.46 -5.90 10.97
N LYS A 53 8.04 -6.38 9.80
CA LYS A 53 7.34 -7.67 9.67
C LYS A 53 8.14 -8.78 10.34
N ASN A 54 9.45 -8.84 10.12
CA ASN A 54 10.29 -9.89 10.66
C ASN A 54 10.60 -9.68 12.15
N LYS A 55 10.91 -8.45 12.57
CA LYS A 55 11.21 -8.09 13.96
C LYS A 55 10.01 -8.31 14.89
N GLU A 56 8.85 -7.76 14.52
CA GLU A 56 7.62 -7.78 15.31
C GLU A 56 6.72 -8.98 14.98
N LYS A 57 7.18 -9.88 14.09
CA LYS A 57 6.45 -11.07 13.63
C LYS A 57 5.05 -10.74 13.10
N LEU A 58 4.91 -9.64 12.37
CA LEU A 58 3.63 -9.21 11.82
C LEU A 58 3.06 -10.28 10.87
N THR A 59 1.77 -10.53 11.02
CA THR A 59 1.00 -11.35 10.10
C THR A 59 0.85 -10.65 8.75
N ILE A 60 0.57 -11.42 7.69
CA ILE A 60 0.26 -10.86 6.37
C ILE A 60 -0.94 -9.89 6.46
N GLY A 61 -1.94 -10.19 7.30
CA GLY A 61 -3.08 -9.31 7.52
C GLY A 61 -2.67 -7.94 8.06
N GLN A 62 -1.79 -7.90 9.06
CA GLN A 62 -1.26 -6.65 9.63
C GLN A 62 -0.38 -5.88 8.63
N VAL A 63 0.39 -6.59 7.80
CA VAL A 63 1.18 -5.97 6.73
C VAL A 63 0.25 -5.31 5.70
N ILE A 64 -0.79 -6.01 5.28
CA ILE A 64 -1.80 -5.45 4.37
C ILE A 64 -2.47 -4.25 5.02
N GLU A 65 -2.93 -4.35 6.27
CA GLU A 65 -3.55 -3.23 7.00
C GLU A 65 -2.64 -2.01 7.08
N CYS A 66 -1.33 -2.21 7.31
CA CYS A 66 -0.34 -1.15 7.27
C CYS A 66 -0.34 -0.44 5.92
N ILE A 67 -0.15 -1.18 4.82
CA ILE A 67 -0.14 -0.62 3.45
C ILE A 67 -1.45 0.12 3.15
N VAL A 68 -2.57 -0.46 3.56
CA VAL A 68 -3.92 0.04 3.33
C VAL A 68 -4.18 1.37 4.05
N SER A 69 -3.66 1.51 5.28
CA SER A 69 -3.89 2.71 6.11
C SER A 69 -2.85 3.81 5.94
N SER A 70 -1.71 3.52 5.29
CA SER A 70 -0.66 4.52 4.97
C SER A 70 -1.00 5.44 3.78
N GLY A 71 -2.10 5.20 3.07
CA GLY A 71 -2.55 6.06 1.97
C GLY A 71 -2.18 5.55 0.57
N PHE A 72 -2.18 6.46 -0.41
CA PHE A 72 -1.97 6.12 -1.83
C PHE A 72 -0.51 6.12 -2.27
N GLN A 73 0.35 6.87 -1.57
CA GLN A 73 1.78 6.94 -1.81
C GLN A 73 2.48 6.75 -0.47
N ILE A 74 3.41 5.79 -0.40
CA ILE A 74 4.07 5.36 0.83
C ILE A 74 5.58 5.51 0.66
N ASN A 75 6.17 6.32 1.50
CA ASN A 75 7.61 6.50 1.65
C ASN A 75 8.12 5.83 2.93
N ALA A 76 9.45 5.82 3.13
CA ALA A 76 10.06 5.18 4.30
C ALA A 76 9.61 5.81 5.62
N GLN A 77 9.46 7.13 5.66
CA GLN A 77 9.06 7.87 6.86
C GLN A 77 7.66 7.47 7.33
N ASP A 78 6.72 7.24 6.41
CA ASP A 78 5.36 6.78 6.74
C ASP A 78 5.37 5.44 7.48
N ILE A 79 6.29 4.54 7.10
CA ILE A 79 6.47 3.24 7.77
C ILE A 79 7.18 3.42 9.10
N ILE A 80 8.29 4.16 9.14
CA ILE A 80 9.08 4.38 10.36
C ILE A 80 8.20 5.00 11.45
N GLN A 81 7.44 6.05 11.13
CA GLN A 81 6.55 6.71 12.10
C GLN A 81 5.50 5.78 12.66
N ARG A 82 4.92 4.90 11.83
CA ARG A 82 3.92 3.93 12.29
C ARG A 82 4.46 2.99 13.37
N PHE A 83 5.74 2.64 13.31
CA PHE A 83 6.38 1.70 14.22
C PHE A 83 7.32 2.37 15.23
N ALA A 84 7.31 3.70 15.32
CA ALA A 84 8.15 4.46 16.26
C ALA A 84 7.61 4.41 17.72
N ASP A 85 6.31 4.17 17.89
CA ASP A 85 5.62 4.16 19.20
C ASP A 85 5.39 2.74 19.77
N VAL A 86 6.12 1.72 19.27
CA VAL A 86 6.03 0.31 19.72
C VAL A 86 7.18 -0.07 20.63
#